data_AF-A0A2A9CWF3-F1
#
_entry.id   AF-A0A2A9CWF3-F1
#
_cell.length_a   1.000
_cell.length_b   1.000
_cell.length_c   1.000
_cell.angle_alpha   90.00
_cell.angle_beta   90.00
_cell.angle_gamma   90.00
#
_symmetry.space_group_name_H-M   'P 1'
#
loop_
_entity.id
_entity.type
_entity.pdbx_description
1 polymer ?
#
loop_
_entity_poly.entity_id
_entity_poly.type
_entity_poly.pdbx_seq_one_letter_code
_entity_poly.pdbx_strand_id
1 'polypeptide(L)' 'MAEPSQRRLQRAIDALSAVEDPLERLTRVRLARQRMEELELEQIRSLREAGTPWRTIGAQYGLTKQGAQQRFKSALKDDA' A
#
# COMPACT_ATOMS: atom_id res chain seq x y z
N MET A 1 19.38 -0.27 14.29
CA MET A 1 18.45 -1.32 14.73
C MET A 1 17.16 -1.16 13.94
N ALA A 2 16.54 -2.24 13.44
CA ALA A 2 15.27 -2.12 12.70
C ALA A 2 14.16 -1.55 13.60
N GLU A 3 13.23 -0.78 13.03
CA GLU A 3 12.07 -0.28 13.77
C GLU A 3 11.18 -1.46 14.22
N PRO A 4 10.47 -1.37 15.37
CA PRO A 4 9.58 -2.42 15.83
C PRO A 4 8.51 -2.82 14.80
N SER A 5 8.04 -1.87 13.99
CA SER A 5 7.11 -2.08 12.87
C SER A 5 7.73 -2.95 11.77
N GLN A 6 8.98 -2.68 11.38
CA GLN A 6 9.70 -3.45 10.36
C GLN A 6 9.87 -4.91 10.80
N ARG A 7 10.20 -5.15 12.08
CA ARG A 7 10.29 -6.52 12.61
C ARG A 7 8.96 -7.26 12.57
N ARG A 8 7.85 -6.59 12.90
CA ARG A 8 6.51 -7.20 12.84
C ARG A 8 6.10 -7.53 11.41
N LEU A 9 6.39 -6.62 10.46
CA LEU A 9 6.15 -6.87 9.05
C LEU A 9 6.97 -8.06 8.54
N GLN A 10 8.25 -8.15 8.90
CA GLN A 10 9.09 -9.28 8.51
C GLN A 10 8.51 -10.61 9.02
N ARG A 11 8.06 -10.67 10.28
CA ARG A 11 7.41 -11.89 10.81
C ARG A 11 6.13 -12.26 10.07
N ALA A 12 5.35 -11.27 9.63
CA ALA A 12 4.16 -11.55 8.82
C ALA A 12 4.54 -12.12 7.44
N ILE A 13 5.60 -11.59 6.82
CA ILE A 13 6.14 -12.13 5.56
C ILE A 13 6.64 -13.56 5.76
N ASP A 14 7.38 -13.83 6.83
CA ASP A 14 7.88 -15.17 7.17
C ASP A 14 6.73 -16.16 7.40
N ALA A 15 5.65 -15.72 8.07
CA ALA A 15 4.45 -16.54 8.26
C ALA A 15 3.73 -16.86 6.95
N LEU A 16 3.69 -15.91 6.01
CA LEU A 16 3.12 -16.13 4.68
C LEU A 16 3.99 -17.11 3.86
N SER A 17 5.32 -17.00 3.95
CA SER A 17 6.22 -17.87 3.18
C SER A 17 6.26 -19.31 3.71
N ALA A 18 6.01 -19.50 5.01
CA ALA A 18 5.99 -20.81 5.67
C ALA A 18 4.74 -21.66 5.38
N VAL A 19 3.74 -21.13 4.67
CA VAL A 19 2.54 -21.90 4.27
C VAL A 19 2.95 -23.01 3.30
N GLU A 20 2.68 -24.26 3.68
CA GLU A 20 3.16 -25.45 2.94
C GLU A 20 2.52 -25.58 1.55
N ASP A 21 1.18 -25.50 1.48
CA ASP A 21 0.45 -25.57 0.22
C ASP A 21 0.76 -24.35 -0.67
N PRO A 22 1.35 -24.54 -1.87
CA PRO A 22 1.68 -23.45 -2.78
C PRO A 22 0.48 -22.60 -3.23
N LEU A 23 -0.71 -23.18 -3.40
CA LEU A 23 -1.89 -22.44 -3.83
C LEU A 23 -2.46 -21.57 -2.70
N GLU A 24 -2.54 -22.12 -1.49
CA GLU A 24 -2.91 -21.36 -0.30
C GLU A 24 -1.91 -20.24 -0.01
N ARG A 25 -0.60 -20.52 -0.16
CA ARG A 25 0.45 -19.50 -0.01
C ARG A 25 0.26 -18.33 -0.96
N LEU A 26 -0.01 -18.60 -2.26
CA LEU A 26 -0.28 -17.56 -3.24
C LEU A 26 -1.55 -16.77 -2.89
N THR A 27 -2.61 -17.45 -2.48
CA THR A 27 -3.88 -16.82 -2.08
C THR A 27 -3.67 -15.85 -0.93
N ARG A 28 -2.93 -16.25 0.11
CA ARG A 28 -2.64 -15.39 1.26
C ARG A 28 -1.75 -14.21 0.91
N VAL A 29 -0.73 -14.39 0.07
CA VAL A 29 0.10 -13.28 -0.41
C VAL A 29 -0.72 -12.29 -1.22
N ARG A 30 -1.64 -12.76 -2.08
CA ARG A 30 -2.55 -11.90 -2.83
C ARG A 30 -3.45 -11.08 -1.90
N LEU A 31 -4.03 -11.71 -0.89
CA LEU A 31 -4.86 -11.02 0.11
C LEU A 31 -4.04 -9.99 0.89
N ALA A 32 -2.84 -10.34 1.34
CA ALA A 32 -1.95 -9.40 2.03
C ALA A 32 -1.61 -8.19 1.15
N ARG A 33 -1.32 -8.41 -0.14
CA ARG A 33 -1.08 -7.33 -1.10
C ARG A 33 -2.28 -6.39 -1.21
N GLN A 34 -3.48 -6.94 -1.37
CA GLN A 34 -4.70 -6.14 -1.45
C GLN A 34 -4.90 -5.29 -0.19
N ARG A 35 -4.68 -5.84 1.01
CA ARG A 35 -4.78 -5.07 2.26
C ARG A 35 -3.75 -3.93 2.35
N MET A 36 -2.55 -4.15 1.82
CA MET A 36 -1.52 -3.11 1.77
C MET A 36 -1.87 -2.02 0.74
N GLU A 37 -2.48 -2.39 -0.38
CA GLU A 37 -3.01 -1.45 -1.39
C GLU A 37 -4.15 -0.60 -0.79
N GLU A 38 -5.09 -1.22 -0.06
CA GLU A 38 -6.17 -0.53 0.68
C GLU A 38 -5.59 0.48 1.69
N LEU A 39 -4.63 0.05 2.52
CA LEU A 39 -3.95 0.92 3.49
C LEU A 39 -3.20 2.07 2.81
N GLU A 40 -2.53 1.81 1.67
CA GLU A 40 -1.86 2.86 0.91
C GLU A 40 -2.85 3.93 0.44
N LEU A 41 -4.01 3.53 -0.10
CA LEU A 41 -5.04 4.46 -0.56
C LEU A 41 -5.64 5.27 0.60
N GLU A 42 -5.87 4.65 1.76
CA GLU A 42 -6.30 5.35 2.98
C GLU A 42 -5.30 6.45 3.36
N GLN A 43 -4.00 6.14 3.38
CA GLN A 43 -2.97 7.13 3.71
C GLN A 43 -2.89 8.25 2.68
N ILE A 44 -3.05 7.94 1.39
CA ILE A 44 -3.14 8.96 0.34
C ILE A 44 -4.38 9.84 0.56
N ARG A 45 -5.53 9.27 0.92
CA ARG A 45 -6.75 10.02 1.26
C ARG A 45 -6.49 10.97 2.42
N SER A 46 -5.96 10.48 3.55
CA SER A 46 -5.65 11.30 4.72
C SER A 46 -4.65 12.41 4.41
N LEU A 47 -3.63 12.13 3.60
CA LEU A 47 -2.69 13.17 3.14
C LEU A 47 -3.39 14.24 2.30
N ARG A 48 -4.33 13.83 1.42
CA ARG A 48 -5.11 14.75 0.58
C ARG A 48 -6.07 15.60 1.40
N GLU A 49 -6.71 15.03 2.41
CA GLU A 49 -7.57 15.73 3.37
C GLU A 49 -6.78 16.74 4.21
N ALA A 50 -5.56 16.39 4.61
CA ALA A 50 -4.61 17.28 5.27
C ALA A 50 -4.03 18.38 4.35
N GLY A 51 -4.46 18.46 3.08
CA GLY A 51 -4.03 19.49 2.13
C GLY A 51 -2.72 19.19 1.40
N THR A 52 -2.14 18.00 1.56
CA THR A 52 -0.88 17.63 0.88
C THR A 52 -1.07 17.64 -0.63
N PRO A 53 -0.28 18.41 -1.40
CA PRO A 53 -0.49 18.53 -2.84
C PRO A 53 -0.05 17.26 -3.58
N TRP A 54 -0.74 16.94 -4.67
CA TRP A 54 -0.46 15.78 -5.53
C TRP A 54 1.00 15.69 -6.01
N ARG A 55 1.68 16.82 -6.18
CA ARG A 55 3.11 16.84 -6.54
C ARG A 55 3.98 16.24 -5.43
N THR A 56 3.67 16.51 -4.17
CA THR A 56 4.41 15.98 -3.02
C THR A 56 4.17 14.50 -2.84
N ILE A 57 2.91 14.05 -2.98
CA ILE A 57 2.57 12.62 -2.95
C ILE A 57 3.27 11.90 -4.10
N GLY A 58 3.13 12.42 -5.33
CA GLY A 58 3.75 11.82 -6.52
C GLY A 58 5.28 11.70 -6.44
N ALA A 59 5.96 12.63 -5.77
CA ALA A 59 7.40 12.58 -5.59
C ALA A 59 7.87 11.31 -4.85
N GLN A 60 7.08 10.77 -3.93
CA GLN A 60 7.39 9.51 -3.22
C GLN A 60 7.42 8.30 -4.18
N TYR A 61 6.74 8.41 -5.31
CA TYR A 61 6.61 7.37 -6.32
C TYR A 61 7.45 7.66 -7.57
N GLY A 62 8.26 8.73 -7.57
CA GLY A 62 8.95 9.20 -8.78
C GLY A 62 8.00 9.69 -9.88
N LEU A 63 6.77 10.07 -9.53
CA LEU A 63 5.73 10.50 -10.46
C LEU A 63 5.61 12.03 -10.53
N THR A 64 5.18 12.51 -11.69
CA THR A 64 4.70 13.90 -11.83
C THR A 64 3.35 14.08 -11.12
N LYS A 65 2.92 15.33 -10.94
CA LYS A 65 1.57 15.67 -10.42
C LYS A 65 0.47 14.95 -11.21
N GLN A 66 0.55 14.98 -12.55
CA GLN A 66 -0.45 14.36 -13.42
C GLN A 66 -0.41 12.83 -13.30
N GLY A 67 0.77 12.22 -13.23
CA GLY A 67 0.92 10.78 -13.00
C GLY A 67 0.33 10.32 -11.67
N ALA A 68 0.56 11.07 -10.59
CA ALA A 68 -0.04 10.79 -9.29
C ALA A 68 -1.57 10.90 -9.31
N GLN A 69 -2.11 11.93 -9.97
CA GLN A 69 -3.55 12.08 -10.14
C GLN A 69 -4.15 10.92 -10.94
N GLN A 70 -3.53 10.53 -12.06
CA GLN A 70 -4.02 9.40 -12.87
C GLN A 70 -4.00 8.09 -12.08
N ARG A 71 -2.96 7.87 -11.27
CA ARG A 71 -2.81 6.64 -10.48
C ARG A 71 -3.80 6.53 -9.33
N PHE A 72 -3.98 7.60 -8.56
CA PHE A 72 -4.70 7.52 -7.28
C PHE A 72 -6.08 8.17 -7.29
N LYS A 73 -6.35 9.13 -8.17
CA LYS A 73 -7.62 9.88 -8.14
C LYS A 73 -8.82 9.04 -8.55
N SER A 74 -8.66 8.05 -9.43
CA SER A 74 -9.72 7.09 -9.76
C SER A 74 -9.98 6.16 -8.58
N ALA A 75 -8.93 5.53 -8.04
CA ALA A 75 -9.02 4.62 -6.91
C ALA A 75 -9.67 5.25 -5.67
N LEU A 76 -9.43 6.54 -5.40
CA LEU A 76 -10.07 7.25 -4.29
C LEU A 76 -11.56 7.55 -4.50
N LYS A 77 -12.07 7.52 -5.73
CA LYS A 77 -13.50 7.75 -6.02
C LYS A 77 -14.34 6.49 -5.92
N ASP A 78 -13.73 5.32 -6.12
CA ASP A 78 -14.44 4.05 -6.11
C ASP A 78 -14.78 3.57 -4.68
N ASP A 79 -14.18 4.20 -3.65
CA ASP A 79 -14.40 3.96 -2.21
C ASP A 79 -15.31 5.04 -1.53
N ALA A 80 -16.12 5.78 -2.30
CA ALA A 80 -17.03 6.82 -1.79
C ALA A 80 -18.47 6.53 -2.20
#